data_AF-A0A6M1N9Z9-F1
#
_entry.id   AF-A0A6M1N9Z9-F1
#
_cell.length_a   1.000
_cell.length_b   1.000
_cell.length_c   1.000
_cell.angle_alpha   90.00
_cell.angle_beta   90.00
_cell.angle_gamma   90.00
#
_symmetry.space_group_name_H-M   'P 1'
#
loop_
_entity.id
_entity.type
_entity.pdbx_description
1 polymer ?
#
loop_
_entity_poly.entity_id
_entity_poly.type
_entity_poly.pdbx_seq_one_letter_code
_entity_poly.pdbx_strand_id
1 'polypeptide(L)'
;MKKVRHWDLEGWQGNWNGDVWKAIADLALTRDDLRIFTLNMDFGLAIIMKGVPEFKPKFTLEDIRSGDYAFFDRNREKLINLREPKYFKQVFFAETAKK
;
A
#
# COMPACT_ATOMS: atom_id res chain seq x y z
N MET A 1 32.15 -4.57 18.60
CA MET A 1 30.78 -4.31 18.09
C MET A 1 29.85 -5.39 18.61
N LYS A 2 28.76 -5.02 19.30
CA LYS A 2 27.71 -5.96 19.73
C LYS A 2 26.94 -6.41 18.50
N LYS A 3 26.95 -7.72 18.20
CA LYS A 3 26.13 -8.31 17.13
C LYS A 3 24.68 -8.34 17.63
N VAL A 4 23.80 -7.58 16.99
CA VAL A 4 22.36 -7.60 17.31
C VAL A 4 21.82 -8.95 16.87
N ARG A 5 21.43 -9.76 17.84
CA ARG A 5 20.70 -11.01 17.60
C ARG A 5 19.24 -10.65 17.80
N HIS A 6 18.41 -10.85 16.78
CA HIS A 6 16.94 -10.78 16.89
C HIS A 6 16.25 -9.39 16.88
N TRP A 7 16.61 -8.47 15.96
CA TRP A 7 15.82 -7.24 15.70
C TRP A 7 15.46 -6.38 16.93
N ASP A 8 16.10 -6.57 18.10
CA ASP A 8 15.92 -5.78 19.33
C ASP A 8 16.51 -4.37 19.15
N LEU A 9 15.86 -3.59 18.29
CA LEU A 9 16.08 -2.16 18.16
C LEU A 9 15.39 -1.49 19.35
N GLU A 10 16.16 -0.80 20.17
CA GLU A 10 15.67 -0.08 21.34
C GLU A 10 14.59 0.93 20.92
N GLY A 11 13.34 0.71 21.33
CA GLY A 11 12.17 1.50 20.93
C GLY A 11 11.30 0.92 19.79
N TRP A 12 11.69 -0.20 19.18
CA TRP A 12 10.88 -0.89 18.18
C TRP A 12 9.78 -1.74 18.84
N GLN A 13 8.52 -1.36 18.62
CA GLN A 13 7.34 -2.09 19.17
C GLN A 13 6.74 -3.11 18.19
N GLY A 14 7.47 -3.50 17.14
CA GLY A 14 7.01 -4.49 16.16
C GLY A 14 5.96 -3.99 15.14
N ASN A 15 5.48 -2.76 15.26
CA ASN A 15 4.43 -2.21 14.38
C ASN A 15 5.00 -1.12 13.47
N TRP A 16 5.46 -1.52 12.29
CA TRP A 16 5.71 -0.54 11.22
C TRP A 16 5.34 -1.09 9.86
N ASN A 17 4.29 -0.51 9.27
CA ASN A 17 3.84 -0.80 7.91
C ASN A 17 4.28 0.28 6.91
N GLY A 18 5.08 1.27 7.35
CA GLY A 18 5.40 2.46 6.55
C GLY A 18 6.18 2.14 5.28
N ASP A 19 7.18 1.25 5.35
CA ASP A 19 7.91 0.80 4.16
C ASP A 19 7.05 -0.06 3.23
N VAL A 20 6.12 -0.85 3.78
CA VAL A 20 5.17 -1.62 2.96
C VAL A 20 4.24 -0.67 2.21
N TRP A 21 3.69 0.33 2.89
CA TRP A 21 2.85 1.35 2.26
C TRP A 21 3.62 2.19 1.23
N LYS A 22 4.91 2.47 1.50
CA LYS A 22 5.83 3.11 0.55
C LYS A 22 6.01 2.29 -0.71
N ALA A 23 6.23 0.98 -0.59
CA ALA A 23 6.35 0.08 -1.73
C ALA A 23 5.06 0.03 -2.58
N ILE A 24 3.89 -0.02 -1.93
CA ILE A 24 2.60 0.01 -2.64
C ILE A 24 2.36 1.34 -3.34
N ALA A 25 2.69 2.47 -2.70
CA ALA A 25 2.55 3.79 -3.31
C ALA A 25 3.50 3.96 -4.52
N ASP A 26 4.73 3.46 -4.42
CA ASP A 26 5.71 3.48 -5.54
C ASP A 26 5.17 2.72 -6.75
N LEU A 27 4.66 1.49 -6.54
CA LEU A 27 4.03 0.70 -7.60
C LEU A 27 2.81 1.41 -8.19
N ALA A 28 1.92 1.93 -7.35
CA ALA A 28 0.70 2.63 -7.80
C ALA A 28 1.02 3.92 -8.59
N LEU A 29 2.15 4.57 -8.31
CA LEU A 29 2.58 5.76 -9.02
C LEU A 29 3.27 5.44 -10.35
N THR A 30 4.10 4.38 -10.38
CA THR A 30 5.03 4.11 -11.49
C THR A 30 4.56 3.05 -12.47
N ARG A 31 3.56 2.22 -12.13
CA ARG A 31 3.07 1.12 -12.97
C ARG A 31 1.68 1.40 -13.53
N ASP A 32 1.66 1.81 -14.81
CA ASP A 32 0.42 2.04 -15.56
C ASP A 32 -0.24 0.75 -16.10
N ASP A 33 0.34 -0.41 -15.81
CA ASP A 33 -0.17 -1.74 -16.18
C ASP A 33 -0.66 -2.57 -14.97
N LEU A 34 -0.70 -1.95 -13.78
CA LEU A 34 -1.17 -2.58 -12.56
C LEU A 34 -2.40 -1.88 -12.01
N ARG A 35 -3.40 -2.67 -11.64
CA ARG A 35 -4.53 -2.25 -10.82
C ARG A 35 -4.22 -2.61 -9.37
N ILE A 36 -4.16 -1.58 -8.51
CA ILE A 36 -3.73 -1.70 -7.12
C ILE A 36 -4.74 -1.04 -6.18
N PHE A 37 -5.10 -1.73 -5.11
CA PHE A 37 -5.82 -1.16 -3.97
C PHE A 37 -5.44 -1.89 -2.68
N THR A 38 -5.61 -1.21 -1.55
CA THR A 38 -5.37 -1.81 -0.23
C THR A 38 -6.68 -1.92 0.53
N LEU A 39 -6.96 -3.08 1.11
CA LEU A 39 -8.12 -3.25 1.99
C LEU A 39 -7.78 -2.77 3.39
N ASN A 40 -8.68 -1.97 3.97
CA ASN A 40 -8.61 -1.49 5.35
C ASN A 40 -9.04 -2.62 6.31
N MET A 41 -8.10 -3.51 6.62
CA MET A 41 -8.27 -4.64 7.52
C MET A 41 -6.94 -4.91 8.24
N ASP A 42 -6.98 -5.14 9.54
CA ASP A 42 -5.79 -5.36 10.40
C ASP A 42 -4.71 -4.28 10.18
N PHE A 43 -3.64 -4.64 9.45
CA PHE A 43 -2.50 -3.77 9.08
C PHE A 43 -2.50 -3.32 7.61
N GLY A 44 -3.53 -3.70 6.85
CA GLY A 44 -3.69 -3.47 5.43
C GLY A 44 -3.39 -4.72 4.59
N LEU A 45 -4.24 -5.01 3.61
CA LEU A 45 -4.01 -6.07 2.62
C LEU A 45 -3.99 -5.47 1.21
N ALA A 46 -2.80 -5.36 0.61
CA ALA A 46 -2.65 -4.86 -0.75
C ALA A 46 -2.99 -5.95 -1.77
N ILE A 47 -3.87 -5.62 -2.72
CA ILE A 47 -4.21 -6.46 -3.87
C ILE A 47 -3.59 -5.82 -5.11
N ILE A 48 -2.77 -6.60 -5.82
CA ILE A 48 -2.06 -6.16 -7.03
C ILE A 48 -2.42 -7.11 -8.16
N MET A 49 -2.94 -6.57 -9.26
CA MET A 49 -3.35 -7.33 -10.43
C MET A 49 -2.87 -6.62 -11.70
N LYS A 50 -2.68 -7.38 -12.78
CA LYS A 50 -2.48 -6.78 -14.11
C LYS A 50 -3.77 -6.11 -14.55
N GLY A 51 -3.68 -4.92 -15.12
CA GLY A 51 -4.84 -4.18 -15.63
C GLY A 51 -4.61 -2.68 -15.61
N VAL A 52 -5.61 -1.94 -16.10
CA VAL A 52 -5.54 -0.48 -16.12
C VAL A 52 -5.73 0.04 -14.68
N PRO A 53 -4.86 0.95 -14.18
CA PRO A 53 -5.05 1.58 -12.89
C PRO A 53 -6.38 2.34 -12.86
N GLU A 54 -7.20 2.07 -11.84
CA GLU A 54 -8.41 2.88 -11.57
C GLU A 54 -8.09 4.17 -10.83
N PHE A 55 -6.93 4.20 -10.21
CA PHE A 55 -6.46 5.25 -9.35
C PHE A 55 -4.97 5.46 -9.59
N LYS A 56 -4.58 6.73 -9.75
CA LYS A 56 -3.18 7.13 -9.78
C LYS A 56 -2.94 8.17 -8.67
N PRO A 57 -2.05 7.91 -7.71
CA PRO A 57 -1.75 8.87 -6.65
C PRO A 57 -1.29 10.20 -7.26
N LYS A 58 -1.80 11.33 -6.73
CA LYS A 58 -1.37 12.67 -7.13
C LYS A 58 -0.20 13.15 -6.25
N PHE A 59 0.85 12.35 -6.22
CA PHE A 59 2.08 12.61 -5.46
C PHE A 59 3.27 12.43 -6.39
N THR A 60 4.40 13.01 -6.02
CA THR A 60 5.66 12.80 -6.72
C THR A 60 6.37 11.57 -6.18
N LEU A 61 7.30 11.03 -6.96
CA LEU A 61 8.16 9.94 -6.51
C LEU A 61 9.04 10.36 -5.33
N GLU A 62 9.40 11.65 -5.26
CA GLU A 62 10.17 12.20 -4.14
C GLU A 62 9.34 12.20 -2.85
N ASP A 63 8.07 12.60 -2.90
CA ASP A 63 7.16 12.56 -1.73
C ASP A 63 7.09 11.14 -1.12
N ILE A 64 7.08 10.11 -1.97
CA ILE A 64 7.05 8.71 -1.55
C ILE A 64 8.38 8.29 -0.92
N ARG A 65 9.51 8.68 -1.54
CA ARG A 65 10.85 8.30 -1.08
C ARG A 65 11.20 8.94 0.25
N SER A 66 10.99 10.25 0.37
CA SER A 66 11.31 11.04 1.57
C SER A 66 10.24 10.95 2.66
N GLY A 67 9.05 10.44 2.33
CA GLY A 67 7.93 10.34 3.28
C GLY A 67 8.25 9.47 4.49
N ASP A 68 7.89 9.99 5.66
CA ASP A 68 7.93 9.29 6.95
C ASP A 68 6.58 8.64 7.28
N TYR A 69 6.52 7.90 8.39
CA TYR A 69 5.27 7.25 8.79
C TYR A 69 4.09 8.23 8.91
N ALA A 70 4.30 9.42 9.47
CA ALA A 70 3.24 10.40 9.67
C ALA A 70 2.71 10.97 8.34
N PHE A 71 3.57 11.15 7.34
CA PHE A 71 3.17 11.45 5.98
C PHE A 71 2.30 10.35 5.39
N PHE A 72 2.74 9.10 5.50
CA PHE A 72 2.01 7.95 4.96
C PHE A 72 0.68 7.72 5.67
N ASP A 73 0.62 7.83 6.99
CA ASP A 73 -0.61 7.63 7.77
C ASP A 73 -1.67 8.69 7.49
N ARG A 74 -1.27 9.97 7.38
CA ARG A 74 -2.20 11.05 7.00
C ARG A 74 -2.74 10.93 5.59
N ASN A 75 -2.01 10.26 4.69
CA ASN A 75 -2.33 10.23 3.27
C ASN A 75 -2.68 8.84 2.74
N ARG A 76 -2.76 7.80 3.60
CA ARG A 76 -2.89 6.39 3.20
C ARG A 76 -4.04 6.13 2.23
N GLU A 77 -5.18 6.78 2.42
CA GLU A 77 -6.33 6.65 1.50
C GLU A 77 -5.98 7.01 0.05
N LYS A 78 -5.15 8.04 -0.12
CA LYS A 78 -4.72 8.56 -1.43
C LYS A 78 -3.40 7.98 -1.91
N LEU A 79 -2.56 7.43 -1.03
CA LEU A 79 -1.27 6.84 -1.43
C LEU A 79 -1.43 5.40 -1.89
N ILE A 80 -2.24 4.61 -1.17
CA ILE A 80 -2.34 3.17 -1.38
C ILE A 80 -3.74 2.72 -1.81
N ASN A 81 -4.57 3.68 -2.27
CA ASN A 81 -5.95 3.47 -2.71
C ASN A 81 -6.71 2.61 -1.68
N LEU A 82 -6.79 3.10 -0.44
CA LEU A 82 -7.36 2.35 0.68
C LEU A 82 -8.87 2.19 0.49
N ARG A 83 -9.38 0.97 0.63
CA ARG A 83 -10.78 0.60 0.40
C ARG A 83 -11.31 -0.23 1.56
N GLU A 84 -12.62 -0.17 1.77
CA GLU A 84 -13.27 -1.10 2.69
C GLU A 84 -13.22 -2.55 2.16
N PRO A 85 -13.19 -3.58 3.04
CA PRO A 85 -13.17 -4.99 2.64
C PRO A 85 -14.25 -5.39 1.63
N LYS A 86 -15.43 -4.76 1.69
CA LYS A 86 -16.54 -5.01 0.75
C LYS A 86 -16.19 -4.71 -0.72
N TYR A 87 -15.19 -3.85 -0.97
CA TYR A 87 -14.72 -3.51 -2.31
C TYR A 87 -14.14 -4.72 -3.05
N PHE A 88 -13.54 -5.67 -2.33
CA PHE A 88 -13.00 -6.90 -2.92
C PHE A 88 -14.03 -7.64 -3.77
N LYS A 89 -15.27 -7.75 -3.26
CA LYS A 89 -16.37 -8.41 -3.97
C LYS A 89 -16.71 -7.69 -5.29
N GLN A 90 -16.66 -6.36 -5.31
CA GLN A 90 -16.97 -5.58 -6.50
C GLN A 90 -15.95 -5.83 -7.61
N VAL A 91 -14.68 -5.95 -7.26
CA VAL A 91 -13.60 -6.21 -8.23
C VAL A 91 -13.69 -7.64 -8.77
N PHE A 92 -13.76 -8.65 -7.90
CA PHE A 92 -13.66 -10.04 -8.33
C PHE A 92 -14.96 -10.62 -8.90
N PHE A 93 -16.13 -10.25 -8.38
CA PHE A 93 -17.39 -10.78 -8.90
C PHE A 93 -17.88 -10.07 -10.17
N ALA A 94 -17.48 -8.81 -10.39
CA ALA A 94 -17.74 -8.14 -11.67
C ALA A 94 -16.88 -8.72 -12.81
N GLU A 95 -15.69 -9.27 -12.50
CA GLU A 95 -14.85 -9.93 -13.50
C GLU A 95 -15.33 -11.33 -13.85
N THR A 96 -15.93 -12.07 -12.91
CA THR A 96 -16.53 -13.39 -13.21
C THR A 96 -17.81 -13.30 -14.05
N ALA A 97 -18.51 -12.16 -14.04
CA ALA A 97 -19.71 -11.96 -14.86
C ALA A 97 -19.39 -11.58 -16.32
N LYS A 98 -18.11 -11.37 -16.65
CA LYS A 98 -17.63 -11.04 -18.01
C LYS A 98 -17.02 -12.24 -18.77
N LYS A 99 -17.03 -13.43 -18.17
CA LYS A 99 -16.68 -14.70 -18.83
C LYS A 99 -17.95 -15.49 -19.10
#